data_AF-A0A5J5ICT5-F1
#
_entry.id   AF-A0A5J5ICT5-F1
#
_cell.length_a   1.000
_cell.length_b   1.000
_cell.length_c   1.000
_cell.angle_alpha   90.00
_cell.angle_beta   90.00
_cell.angle_gamma   90.00
#
_symmetry.space_group_name_H-M   'P 1'
#
loop_
_entity.id
_entity.type
_entity.pdbx_description
1 polymer ?
#
loop_
_entity_poly.entity_id
_entity_poly.type
_entity_poly.pdbx_seq_one_letter_code
_entity_poly.pdbx_strand_id
1 'polypeptide(L)' 'MKVALLFILSLFTISTIAQTEIKLEDVKNHIGDSVRLQATIYVGKYLKPAKSSPTFLDVGGNYSNAPLTLVIWDDVR' A
#
# COMPACT_ATOMS: atom_id res chain seq x y z
N MET A 1 23.10 -35.52 14.29
CA MET A 1 22.66 -34.16 14.71
C MET A 1 23.05 -33.05 13.74
N LYS A 2 24.30 -33.00 13.22
CA LYS A 2 24.74 -31.97 12.25
C LYS A 2 23.88 -31.88 10.97
N VAL A 3 23.49 -33.03 10.40
CA VAL A 3 22.68 -33.09 9.16
C VAL A 3 21.24 -32.59 9.37
N ALA A 4 20.64 -32.91 10.52
CA ALA A 4 19.30 -32.43 10.86
C ALA A 4 19.28 -30.89 11.07
N LEU A 5 20.34 -30.34 11.66
CA LEU A 5 20.50 -28.90 11.83
C LEU A 5 20.61 -28.17 10.49
N LEU A 6 21.34 -28.74 9.53
CA LEU A 6 21.46 -28.21 8.16
C LEU A 6 20.13 -28.23 7.40
N PHE A 7 19.30 -29.26 7.61
CA PHE A 7 17.98 -29.38 6.99
C PHE A 7 16.96 -28.37 7.52
N ILE A 8 17.04 -28.04 8.82
CA ILE A 8 16.18 -27.02 9.43
C ILE A 8 16.57 -25.62 8.94
N LEU A 9 17.88 -25.37 8.75
CA LEU A 9 18.37 -24.07 8.28
C LEU A 9 17.96 -23.77 6.83
N SER A 10 17.83 -24.80 5.97
CA SER A 10 17.39 -24.61 4.58
C SER A 10 15.89 -24.30 4.42
N LEU A 11 15.07 -24.50 5.46
CA LEU A 11 13.63 -24.19 5.41
C LEU A 11 13.33 -22.70 5.67
N PHE A 12 14.30 -21.92 6.14
CA PHE A 12 14.12 -20.49 6.46
C PHE A 12 14.43 -19.54 5.28
N THR A 13 14.86 -20.04 4.11
CA THR A 13 15.31 -19.18 3.00
C THR A 13 14.21 -18.70 2.05
N ILE A 14 12.94 -19.05 2.27
CA ILE A 14 11.89 -18.89 1.22
C ILE A 14 11.06 -17.60 1.36
N SER A 15 11.32 -16.72 2.33
CA SER A 15 10.33 -15.68 2.68
C SER A 15 10.78 -14.24 2.46
N THR A 16 11.17 -13.84 1.24
CA THR A 16 11.35 -12.40 0.92
C THR A 16 11.00 -12.06 -0.55
N ILE A 17 9.73 -12.13 -0.93
CA ILE A 17 9.19 -11.40 -2.10
C ILE A 17 8.12 -10.45 -1.54
N ALA A 18 8.56 -9.34 -0.94
CA ALA A 18 7.77 -8.69 0.10
C ALA A 18 6.75 -7.63 -0.37
N GLN A 19 6.64 -7.30 -1.65
CA GLN A 19 5.48 -6.54 -2.15
C GLN A 19 5.47 -6.53 -3.67
N THR A 20 4.52 -7.25 -4.26
CA THR A 20 4.24 -7.16 -5.68
C THR A 20 3.68 -5.77 -5.96
N GLU A 21 4.24 -5.09 -6.96
CA GLU A 21 3.64 -3.86 -7.47
C GLU A 21 2.35 -4.21 -8.20
N ILE A 22 1.25 -3.59 -7.77
CA ILE A 22 -0.07 -3.81 -8.36
C ILE A 22 -0.47 -2.65 -9.24
N LYS A 23 -1.34 -2.93 -10.22
CA LYS A 23 -1.97 -1.87 -11.01
C LYS A 23 -3.06 -1.17 -10.21
N LEU A 24 -3.33 0.08 -10.57
CA LEU A 24 -4.33 0.91 -9.90
C LEU A 24 -5.75 0.29 -9.97
N GLU A 25 -6.08 -0.35 -11.08
CA GLU A 25 -7.36 -1.04 -11.32
C GLU A 25 -7.59 -2.26 -10.41
N ASP A 26 -6.52 -2.85 -9.89
CA ASP A 26 -6.57 -4.04 -9.04
C ASP A 26 -6.67 -3.70 -7.55
N VAL A 27 -6.50 -2.43 -7.16
CA VAL A 27 -6.48 -2.00 -5.75
C VAL A 27 -7.73 -2.43 -4.98
N LYS A 28 -8.90 -2.44 -5.63
CA LYS A 28 -10.17 -2.90 -5.03
C LYS A 28 -10.15 -4.37 -4.57
N ASN A 29 -9.24 -5.18 -5.11
CA ASN A 29 -9.10 -6.59 -4.77
C ASN A 29 -8.14 -6.82 -3.58
N HIS A 30 -7.47 -5.77 -3.08
CA HIS A 30 -6.42 -5.84 -2.06
C HIS A 30 -6.84 -5.14 -0.75
N ILE A 31 -8.02 -5.47 -0.23
CA ILE A 31 -8.55 -4.87 1.00
C ILE A 31 -7.87 -5.49 2.22
N GLY A 32 -7.21 -4.65 3.03
CA GLY A 32 -6.49 -5.08 4.23
C GLY A 32 -5.01 -5.42 3.98
N ASP A 33 -4.58 -5.46 2.71
CA ASP A 33 -3.20 -5.70 2.33
C ASP A 33 -2.35 -4.42 2.38
N SER A 34 -1.04 -4.59 2.57
CA SER A 34 -0.05 -3.54 2.27
C SER A 34 0.54 -3.79 0.89
N VAL A 35 0.22 -2.92 -0.07
CA VAL A 35 0.61 -3.05 -1.48
C VAL A 35 1.45 -1.88 -1.94
N ARG A 36 2.23 -2.08 -3.00
CA ARG A 36 2.96 -1.02 -3.70
C ARG A 36 2.26 -0.72 -5.02
N LEU A 37 2.10 0.56 -5.34
CA LEU A 37 1.52 1.02 -6.60
C LEU A 37 2.25 2.27 -7.10
N GLN A 38 2.18 2.52 -8.41
CA GLN A 38 2.64 3.74 -9.04
C GLN A 38 1.44 4.47 -9.66
N ALA A 39 1.28 5.75 -9.33
CA ALA A 39 0.19 6.58 -9.84
C ALA A 39 0.58 8.06 -9.91
N THR A 40 -0.09 8.81 -10.78
CA THR A 40 0.07 10.26 -10.89
C THR A 40 -0.96 10.95 -10.01
N ILE A 41 -0.51 11.83 -9.10
CA ILE A 41 -1.40 12.66 -8.30
C ILE A 41 -1.88 13.85 -9.13
N TYR A 42 -3.20 14.05 -9.20
CA TYR A 42 -3.81 15.18 -9.91
C TYR A 42 -4.22 16.31 -8.96
N VAL A 43 -4.81 15.96 -7.81
CA VAL A 43 -5.30 16.93 -6.83
C VAL A 43 -4.92 16.47 -5.42
N GLY A 44 -4.50 17.42 -4.58
CA GLY A 44 -4.25 17.19 -3.16
C GLY A 44 -5.02 18.19 -2.30
N LYS A 45 -5.63 17.72 -1.22
CA LYS A 45 -6.34 18.58 -0.26
C LYS A 45 -6.03 18.20 1.18
N TYR A 46 -5.39 19.11 1.91
CA TYR A 46 -5.18 19.00 3.35
C TYR A 46 -6.35 19.63 4.11
N LEU A 47 -6.92 18.91 5.07
CA LEU A 47 -8.02 19.38 5.91
C LEU A 47 -7.54 19.66 7.33
N LYS A 48 -6.90 20.82 7.53
CA LYS A 48 -6.44 21.26 8.85
C LYS A 48 -7.50 21.22 9.96
N PRO A 49 -8.75 21.70 9.78
CA PRO A 49 -9.74 21.73 10.86
C PRO A 49 -10.44 20.38 11.10
N ALA A 50 -10.16 19.33 10.33
CA ALA A 50 -10.78 18.03 10.49
C ALA A 50 -10.03 17.17 11.53
N LYS A 51 -10.75 16.25 12.19
CA LYS A 51 -10.17 15.29 13.14
C LYS A 51 -9.07 14.47 12.46
N SER A 52 -7.90 14.38 13.10
CA SER A 52 -6.69 13.72 12.57
C SER A 52 -6.13 14.33 11.28
N SER A 53 -6.54 15.56 10.97
CA SER A 53 -6.03 16.43 9.90
C SER A 53 -5.64 15.67 8.61
N PRO A 54 -6.58 14.96 7.95
CA PRO A 54 -6.27 14.14 6.78
C PRO A 54 -5.80 14.96 5.58
N THR A 55 -4.93 14.34 4.80
CA THR A 55 -4.59 14.73 3.43
C THR A 55 -5.22 13.75 2.44
N PHE A 56 -6.04 14.26 1.54
CA PHE A 56 -6.61 13.51 0.43
C PHE A 56 -5.77 13.74 -0.82
N LEU A 57 -5.38 12.67 -1.52
CA LEU A 57 -4.70 12.73 -2.81
C LEU A 57 -5.54 11.97 -3.85
N ASP A 58 -6.02 12.68 -4.86
CA ASP A 58 -6.77 12.13 -5.98
C ASP A 58 -5.79 11.67 -7.09
N VAL A 59 -5.91 10.41 -7.49
CA VAL A 59 -5.11 9.80 -8.57
C VAL A 59 -5.89 9.53 -9.86
N GLY A 60 -7.18 9.86 -9.94
CA GLY A 60 -7.97 9.64 -11.17
C GLY A 60 -8.21 10.87 -12.05
N GLY A 61 -7.92 12.08 -11.57
CA GLY A 61 -8.01 13.29 -12.39
C GLY A 61 -9.40 13.49 -13.00
N ASN A 62 -9.50 13.60 -14.33
CA ASN A 62 -10.78 13.79 -15.04
C ASN A 62 -11.49 12.47 -15.43
N TYR A 63 -10.98 11.30 -15.03
CA TYR A 63 -11.51 10.01 -15.48
C TYR A 63 -12.51 9.41 -14.48
N SER A 64 -13.76 9.18 -14.90
CA SER A 64 -14.86 8.75 -14.03
C SER A 64 -14.82 7.30 -13.56
N ASN A 65 -13.94 6.47 -14.13
CA ASN A 65 -14.14 5.01 -14.10
C ASN A 65 -13.32 4.24 -13.06
N ALA A 66 -12.52 4.92 -12.23
CA ALA A 66 -12.10 4.52 -10.88
C ALA A 66 -10.99 5.44 -10.33
N PRO A 67 -11.29 6.69 -9.94
CA PRO A 67 -10.32 7.53 -9.25
C PRO A 67 -10.09 6.99 -7.83
N LEU A 68 -8.98 6.27 -7.62
CA LEU A 68 -8.52 5.98 -6.26
C LEU A 68 -8.29 7.33 -5.54
N THR A 69 -8.67 7.42 -4.27
CA THR A 69 -8.28 8.55 -3.41
C THR A 69 -7.45 8.00 -2.27
N LEU A 70 -6.21 8.46 -2.17
CA LEU A 70 -5.33 8.12 -1.05
C LEU A 70 -5.66 9.06 0.12
N VAL A 71 -5.76 8.50 1.32
CA VAL A 71 -5.94 9.27 2.56
C VAL A 71 -4.73 9.06 3.44
N ILE A 72 -4.01 10.14 3.72
CA ILE A 72 -2.89 10.16 4.66
C ILE A 72 -3.37 10.86 5.92
N TRP A 73 -3.41 10.14 7.02
CA TRP A 73 -3.74 10.70 8.32
C TRP A 73 -2.49 11.33 8.95
N ASP A 74 -2.67 12.47 9.62
CA ASP A 74 -1.60 13.05 10.46
C ASP A 74 -1.31 12.10 11.64
N ASP A 75 -0.11 12.14 12.19
CA ASP A 75 0.32 11.20 13.23
C ASP A 75 -0.68 11.25 14.41
N VAL A 76 -1.21 10.07 14.78
CA VAL A 76 -2.20 9.93 15.86
C VAL A 76 -1.50 9.57 17.19
N ARG A 77 -0.17 9.57 17.21
CA ARG A 77 0.65 9.26 18.38
C ARG A 77 0.68 10.40 19.39
#